data_AF-A0A927SDL3-F1
#
_entry.id   AF-A0A927SDL3-F1
#
_cell.length_a   1.000
_cell.length_b   1.000
_cell.length_c   1.000
_cell.angle_alpha   90.00
_cell.angle_beta   90.00
_cell.angle_gamma   90.00
#
_symmetry.space_group_name_H-M   'P 1'
#
loop_
_entity.id
_entity.type
_entity.pdbx_description
1 polymer ?
#
loop_
_entity_poly.entity_id
_entity_poly.type
_entity_poly.pdbx_seq_one_letter_code
_entity_poly.pdbx_strand_id
1 'polypeptide(L)'
;MKNTLKINHTNRIIIMDRTFSKNAENTQSTEYAHLQTVRRDYPDYTVIKRSIKTNKNQNHYKGLTYEFIEDYILTHGSADDIKKNWAEYQEKRLISECHSKAFRYFDKT
;
A
#
# COMPACT_ATOMS: atom_id res chain seq x y z
N MET A 1 -10.84 -10.32 6.71
CA MET A 1 -11.49 -8.99 6.84
C MET A 1 -12.84 -9.06 6.16
N LYS A 2 -13.91 -8.55 6.78
CA LYS A 2 -15.21 -8.44 6.10
C LYS A 2 -15.17 -7.24 5.15
N ASN A 3 -15.65 -7.41 3.92
CA ASN A 3 -15.87 -6.32 2.97
C ASN A 3 -16.99 -5.42 3.52
N THR A 4 -16.73 -4.13 3.66
CA THR A 4 -17.63 -3.18 4.32
C THR A 4 -18.08 -2.07 3.38
N LEU A 5 -19.40 -1.88 3.37
CA LEU A 5 -20.08 -0.71 2.84
C LEU A 5 -20.53 0.14 4.03
N LYS A 6 -20.18 1.43 4.04
CA LYS A 6 -20.51 2.35 5.14
C LYS A 6 -21.26 3.55 4.63
N ILE A 7 -22.11 4.13 5.47
CA ILE A 7 -22.86 5.34 5.12
C ILE A 7 -22.39 6.48 6.02
N ASN A 8 -22.12 7.63 5.41
CA ASN A 8 -21.86 8.89 6.09
C ASN A 8 -23.02 9.85 5.76
N HIS A 9 -23.95 9.97 6.70
CA HIS A 9 -25.14 10.81 6.53
C HIS A 9 -24.82 12.30 6.51
N THR A 10 -23.83 12.75 7.29
CA THR A 10 -23.42 14.16 7.36
C THR A 10 -23.03 14.69 5.98
N ASN A 11 -22.26 13.92 5.23
CA ASN A 11 -21.78 14.31 3.90
C ASN A 11 -22.64 13.74 2.76
N ARG A 12 -23.64 12.92 3.06
CA ARG A 12 -24.44 12.17 2.08
C ARG A 12 -23.58 11.29 1.17
N ILE A 13 -22.73 10.46 1.77
CA ILE A 13 -21.75 9.63 1.06
C ILE A 13 -21.90 8.16 1.45
N ILE A 14 -21.87 7.28 0.45
CA ILE A 14 -21.71 5.83 0.60
C ILE A 14 -20.23 5.51 0.37
N ILE A 15 -19.57 4.91 1.37
CA ILE A 15 -18.14 4.66 1.39
C ILE A 15 -17.88 3.16 1.24
N MET A 16 -17.23 2.78 0.15
CA MET A 16 -16.77 1.41 -0.12
C MET A 16 -15.31 1.23 0.30
N ASP A 17 -14.95 0.09 0.89
CA ASP A 17 -13.54 -0.28 0.99
C ASP A 17 -12.97 -0.80 -0.35
N ARG A 18 -11.67 -1.09 -0.38
CA ARG A 18 -10.98 -1.49 -1.62
C ARG A 18 -11.49 -2.81 -2.18
N THR A 19 -11.75 -3.79 -1.32
CA THR A 19 -12.15 -5.14 -1.74
C THR A 19 -13.62 -5.16 -2.15
N PHE A 20 -14.49 -4.49 -1.40
CA PHE A 20 -15.89 -4.28 -1.76
C PHE A 20 -16.02 -3.59 -3.12
N SER A 21 -15.30 -2.48 -3.31
CA SER A 21 -15.30 -1.74 -4.58
C SER A 21 -14.88 -2.62 -5.76
N LYS A 22 -13.88 -3.49 -5.58
CA LYS A 22 -13.41 -4.39 -6.65
C LYS A 22 -14.43 -5.48 -6.96
N ASN A 23 -15.03 -6.07 -5.93
CA ASN A 23 -16.02 -7.12 -6.12
C ASN A 23 -17.31 -6.58 -6.75
N ALA A 24 -17.72 -5.37 -6.37
CA ALA A 24 -18.88 -4.69 -6.92
C ALA A 24 -18.74 -4.31 -8.41
N GLU A 25 -17.55 -4.41 -9.02
CA GLU A 25 -17.40 -4.28 -10.48
C GLU A 25 -18.05 -5.46 -11.23
N ASN A 26 -18.16 -6.63 -10.58
CA ASN A 26 -18.89 -7.77 -11.12
C ASN A 26 -20.39 -7.64 -10.82
N THR A 27 -21.21 -7.49 -11.86
CA THR A 27 -22.67 -7.32 -11.75
C THR A 27 -23.40 -8.53 -11.17
N GLN A 28 -22.77 -9.70 -11.15
CA GLN A 28 -23.32 -10.92 -10.54
C GLN A 28 -22.86 -11.11 -9.08
N SER A 29 -22.01 -10.22 -8.55
CA SER A 29 -21.52 -10.32 -7.18
C SER A 29 -22.60 -9.94 -6.17
N THR A 30 -22.48 -10.52 -4.96
CA THR A 30 -23.31 -10.14 -3.83
C THR A 30 -23.03 -8.70 -3.40
N GLU A 31 -21.80 -8.22 -3.55
CA GLU A 31 -21.41 -6.83 -3.28
C GLU A 31 -22.10 -5.84 -4.22
N TYR A 32 -22.21 -6.16 -5.52
CA TYR A 32 -22.96 -5.32 -6.46
C TYR A 32 -24.43 -5.24 -6.08
N ALA A 33 -25.08 -6.38 -5.82
CA ALA A 33 -26.49 -6.42 -5.43
C ALA A 33 -26.75 -5.62 -4.14
N HIS A 34 -25.84 -5.71 -3.17
CA HIS A 34 -25.89 -4.92 -1.95
C HIS A 34 -25.72 -3.42 -2.24
N LEU A 35 -24.74 -3.03 -3.07
CA LEU A 35 -24.54 -1.63 -3.46
C LEU A 35 -25.79 -1.05 -4.14
N GLN A 36 -26.43 -1.79 -5.05
CA GLN A 36 -27.65 -1.34 -5.73
C GLN A 36 -28.79 -1.11 -4.73
N THR A 37 -28.94 -1.97 -3.73
CA THR A 37 -29.96 -1.80 -2.69
C THR A 37 -29.73 -0.52 -1.89
N VAL A 38 -28.50 -0.27 -1.43
CA VAL A 38 -28.17 0.95 -0.68
C VAL A 38 -28.31 2.20 -1.54
N ARG A 39 -27.97 2.16 -2.83
CA ARG A 39 -28.19 3.29 -3.75
C ARG A 39 -29.66 3.61 -3.95
N ARG A 40 -30.54 2.62 -3.92
CA ARG A 40 -32.00 2.82 -4.01
C ARG A 40 -32.56 3.44 -2.72
N ASP A 41 -32.04 3.04 -1.56
CA ASP A 41 -32.45 3.62 -0.27
C ASP A 41 -31.93 5.06 -0.09
N TYR A 42 -30.79 5.38 -0.70
CA TYR A 42 -30.12 6.69 -0.62
C TYR A 42 -29.77 7.24 -2.03
N PRO A 43 -30.77 7.60 -2.85
CA PRO A 43 -30.55 7.98 -4.25
C PRO A 43 -29.70 9.25 -4.41
N ASP A 44 -29.79 10.16 -3.44
CA ASP A 44 -29.06 11.44 -3.46
C ASP A 44 -27.63 11.33 -2.90
N TYR A 45 -27.19 10.14 -2.48
CA TYR A 45 -25.88 9.96 -1.85
C TYR A 45 -24.81 9.65 -2.90
N THR A 46 -23.64 10.26 -2.74
CA THR A 46 -22.50 10.00 -3.63
C THR A 46 -21.77 8.72 -3.20
N VAL A 47 -21.45 7.84 -4.13
CA VAL A 47 -20.67 6.63 -3.86
C VAL A 47 -19.19 6.93 -4.04
N ILE A 48 -18.37 6.68 -3.02
CA ILE A 48 -16.92 6.83 -3.08
C ILE A 48 -16.19 5.59 -2.60
N LYS A 49 -14.97 5.40 -3.10
CA LYS A 49 -14.01 4.46 -2.54
C LYS A 49 -13.23 5.15 -1.43
N ARG A 50 -13.10 4.48 -0.28
CA ARG A 50 -12.31 4.96 0.86
C ARG A 50 -10.86 5.17 0.41
N SER A 51 -10.40 6.42 0.46
CA SER A 51 -8.99 6.75 0.41
C SER A 51 -8.43 6.86 1.84
N ILE A 52 -7.25 6.31 2.06
CA ILE A 52 -6.50 6.55 3.29
C ILE A 52 -5.69 7.82 3.04
N LYS A 53 -5.84 8.83 3.91
CA LYS A 53 -4.97 10.01 3.87
C LYS A 53 -3.54 9.56 4.15
N THR A 54 -2.72 9.53 3.12
CA THR A 54 -1.28 9.30 3.25
C THR A 54 -0.61 10.63 3.60
N ASN A 55 0.17 10.65 4.68
CA ASN A 55 1.00 11.80 4.96
C ASN A 55 2.27 11.67 4.10
N LYS A 56 2.36 12.44 3.02
CA LYS A 56 3.53 12.45 2.13
C LYS A 56 4.83 12.85 2.86
N ASN A 57 4.71 13.53 3.99
CA ASN A 57 5.83 13.97 4.81
C ASN A 57 6.14 12.99 5.96
N GLN A 58 5.41 11.87 6.08
CA GLN A 58 5.77 10.81 7.02
C GLN A 58 6.93 9.99 6.46
N ASN A 59 8.12 10.28 6.98
CA ASN A 59 9.30 9.45 6.77
C ASN A 59 9.25 8.26 7.75
N HIS A 60 8.93 7.06 7.25
CA HIS A 60 8.91 5.84 8.07
C HIS A 60 10.33 5.40 8.48
N TYR A 61 11.32 5.68 7.64
CA TYR A 61 12.70 5.20 7.80
C TYR A 61 13.63 6.26 8.38
N LYS A 62 13.14 7.11 9.31
CA LYS A 62 13.88 8.26 9.91
C LYS A 62 15.37 7.95 10.19
N GLY A 63 16.26 8.33 9.27
CA GLY A 63 17.71 8.14 9.39
C GLY A 63 18.24 6.74 9.06
N LEU A 64 17.39 5.76 8.77
CA LEU A 64 17.79 4.43 8.30
C LEU A 64 18.01 4.46 6.78
N THR A 65 18.93 5.31 6.34
CA THR A 65 19.35 5.41 4.95
C THR A 65 20.36 4.31 4.61
N TYR A 66 20.55 4.03 3.32
CA TYR A 66 21.60 3.10 2.90
C TYR A 66 22.98 3.56 3.36
N GLU A 67 23.26 4.87 3.27
CA GLU A 67 24.50 5.47 3.75
C GLU A 67 24.72 5.19 5.25
N PHE A 68 23.69 5.38 6.08
CA PHE A 68 23.79 5.09 7.51
C PHE A 68 24.05 3.61 7.79
N ILE A 69 23.44 2.70 7.03
CA ILE A 69 23.67 1.25 7.17
C ILE A 69 25.10 0.88 6.75
N GLU A 70 25.60 1.46 5.65
CA GLU A 70 26.97 1.24 5.18
C GLU A 70 27.99 1.71 6.21
N ASP A 71 27.84 2.94 6.70
CA ASP A 71 28.69 3.51 7.76
C ASP A 71 28.65 2.64 9.01
N TYR A 72 27.47 2.19 9.43
CA TYR A 72 27.34 1.33 10.60
C TYR A 72 28.09 0.01 10.43
N ILE A 73 27.94 -0.68 9.29
CA ILE A 73 28.63 -1.95 9.02
C ILE A 73 30.15 -1.77 9.01
N LEU A 74 30.65 -0.66 8.46
CA LEU A 74 32.08 -0.40 8.34
C LEU A 74 32.73 0.06 9.65
N THR A 75 31.95 0.65 10.55
CA THR A 75 32.47 1.23 11.81
C THR A 75 32.24 0.35 13.04
N HIS A 76 31.30 -0.60 12.99
CA HIS A 76 30.92 -1.42 14.13
C HIS A 76 31.19 -2.91 13.89
N GLY A 77 32.17 -3.47 14.62
CA GLY A 77 32.46 -4.90 14.64
C GLY A 77 33.96 -5.21 14.56
N SER A 78 34.30 -6.49 14.64
CA SER A 78 35.64 -6.96 14.30
C SER A 78 35.84 -6.98 12.77
N ALA A 79 37.08 -7.04 12.30
CA ALA A 79 37.36 -7.08 10.85
C ALA A 79 36.65 -8.23 10.12
N ASP A 80 36.49 -9.38 10.79
CA ASP A 80 35.78 -10.54 10.24
C ASP A 80 34.25 -10.30 10.19
N ASP A 81 33.68 -9.64 11.21
CA ASP A 81 32.27 -9.28 11.22
C ASP A 81 31.93 -8.26 10.14
N ILE A 82 32.78 -7.24 9.95
CA ILE A 82 32.62 -6.24 8.90
C ILE A 82 32.60 -6.93 7.53
N LYS A 83 33.55 -7.82 7.26
CA LYS A 83 33.64 -8.53 5.98
C LYS A 83 32.39 -9.38 5.71
N LYS A 84 31.90 -10.10 6.72
CA LYS A 84 30.70 -10.93 6.63
C LYS A 84 29.44 -10.08 6.40
N ASN A 85 29.23 -9.06 7.22
CA ASN A 85 28.05 -8.21 7.17
C ASN A 85 27.99 -7.38 5.89
N TRP A 86 29.15 -6.92 5.40
CA TRP A 86 29.24 -6.19 4.13
C TRP A 86 28.86 -7.08 2.94
N ALA A 87 29.35 -8.32 2.91
CA ALA A 87 29.01 -9.27 1.85
C ALA A 87 27.49 -9.55 1.80
N GLU A 88 26.89 -9.81 2.96
CA GLU A 88 25.44 -10.03 3.06
C GLU A 88 24.62 -8.78 2.66
N TYR A 89 25.08 -7.58 3.04
CA TYR A 89 24.44 -6.33 2.66
C TYR A 89 24.43 -6.12 1.13
N GLN A 90 25.56 -6.36 0.46
CA GLN A 90 25.67 -6.19 -0.99
C GLN A 90 24.75 -7.14 -1.76
N GLU A 91 24.63 -8.40 -1.31
CA GLU A 91 23.70 -9.37 -1.90
C GLU A 91 22.25 -8.87 -1.78
N LYS A 92 21.82 -8.45 -0.58
CA LYS A 92 20.46 -7.94 -0.36
C LYS A 92 20.19 -6.67 -1.15
N ARG A 93 21.18 -5.79 -1.28
CA ARG A 93 21.07 -4.56 -2.07
C ARG A 93 20.87 -4.87 -3.56
N LEU A 94 21.65 -5.80 -4.11
CA LEU A 94 21.51 -6.25 -5.49
C LEU A 94 20.11 -6.83 -5.76
N ILE A 95 19.62 -7.71 -4.87
CA ILE A 95 18.28 -8.30 -4.97
C ILE A 95 17.21 -7.20 -4.94
N SER A 96 17.32 -6.26 -4.00
CA SER A 96 16.40 -5.12 -3.88
C SER A 96 16.36 -4.26 -5.16
N GLU A 97 17.54 -3.94 -5.72
CA GLU A 97 17.66 -3.17 -6.95
C GLU A 97 17.05 -3.91 -8.15
N CYS A 98 17.28 -5.22 -8.27
CA CYS A 98 16.70 -6.05 -9.31
C CYS A 98 15.15 -6.11 -9.22
N HIS A 99 14.60 -6.30 -8.02
CA HIS A 99 13.14 -6.29 -7.82
C HIS A 99 12.53 -4.91 -8.05
N SER A 100 13.23 -3.82 -7.72
CA SER A 100 12.73 -2.47 -7.99
C SER A 100 12.59 -2.17 -9.49
N LYS A 101 13.46 -2.76 -10.34
CA LYS A 101 13.44 -2.58 -11.79
C LYS A 101 12.38 -3.43 -12.50
N ALA A 102 11.95 -4.55 -11.90
CA ALA A 102 10.93 -5.43 -12.48
C ALA A 102 9.52 -4.80 -12.54
N PHE A 103 9.22 -3.79 -11.73
CA PHE A 103 7.90 -3.12 -11.71
C PHE A 103 7.78 -1.92 -12.67
N ARG A 104 8.80 -1.62 -13.50
CA ARG A 104 8.78 -0.44 -14.39
C ARG A 104 7.96 -0.61 -15.68
N TYR A 105 7.53 -1.82 -16.04
CA TYR A 105 6.86 -2.10 -17.32
C TYR A 105 5.33 -2.22 -17.26
N PHE A 106 4.67 -1.91 -16.14
CA PHE A 106 3.20 -2.03 -16.00
C PHE A 106 2.42 -0.70 -15.94
N ASP A 107 3.03 0.44 -16.29
CA ASP A 107 2.35 1.75 -16.22
C ASP A 107 2.45 2.57 -17.52
N LYS A 108 2.51 1.90 -18.68
CA LYS A 108 2.30 2.54 -19.99
C LYS A 108 1.56 1.60 -20.95
N THR A 109 0.24 1.54 -20.83
CA THR A 109 -0.76 1.44 -21.90
C THR A 109 -2.15 1.51 -21.30
#